data_AF-A0A351AD95-F1
#
_entry.id   AF-A0A351AD95-F1
#
_cell.length_a   1.000
_cell.length_b   1.000
_cell.length_c   1.000
_cell.angle_alpha   90.00
_cell.angle_beta   90.00
_cell.angle_gamma   90.00
#
_symmetry.space_group_name_H-M   'P 1'
#
loop_
_entity.id
_entity.type
_entity.pdbx_description
1 polymer ?
#
loop_
_entity_poly.entity_id
_entity_poly.type
_entity_poly.pdbx_seq_one_letter_code
_entity_poly.pdbx_strand_id
1 'polypeptide(L)'
;CKQAEQQAAAKEAGAMEVGAEDLVAKVSGGWTDFDVAVAAPDMMGEVGKLGKVLGPRGLMPSPKAGTVTPKVGDAVREIQKGKIDFRVDKNANMHVPVGKASFSAKQIEENAAIVIGAVVKARPSACKGTYLKGCTISSTMGPGFRLDAGALVGQMGKASE
;
A
#
# COMPACT_ATOMS: atom_id res chain seq x y z
N CYS A 1 -9.08 -8.63 15.72
CA CYS A 1 -8.05 -9.46 16.39
C CYS A 1 -8.68 -10.19 17.57
N LYS A 2 -8.44 -11.50 17.78
CA LYS A 2 -9.04 -12.24 18.91
C LYS A 2 -8.32 -12.03 20.25
N GLN A 3 -7.01 -11.79 20.21
CA GLN A 3 -6.20 -11.64 21.42
C GLN A 3 -6.24 -10.20 21.97
N ALA A 4 -6.38 -10.06 23.28
CA ALA A 4 -6.43 -8.76 23.97
C ALA A 4 -5.13 -7.94 23.81
N GLU A 5 -3.97 -8.61 23.78
CA GLU A 5 -2.67 -7.95 23.57
C GLU A 5 -2.57 -7.29 22.19
N GLN A 6 -3.03 -7.97 21.15
CA GLN A 6 -3.06 -7.43 19.78
C GLN A 6 -4.06 -6.27 19.66
N GLN A 7 -5.16 -6.31 20.43
CA GLN A 7 -6.13 -5.22 20.46
C GLN A 7 -5.56 -3.98 21.17
N ALA A 8 -4.87 -4.16 22.30
CA ALA A 8 -4.20 -3.08 23.01
C ALA A 8 -3.11 -2.44 22.13
N ALA A 9 -2.25 -3.26 21.51
CA ALA A 9 -1.20 -2.78 20.61
C ALA A 9 -1.75 -2.01 19.40
N ALA A 10 -2.89 -2.43 18.85
CA ALA A 10 -3.55 -1.71 17.75
C ALA A 10 -4.12 -0.36 18.20
N LYS A 11 -4.73 -0.29 19.39
CA LYS A 11 -5.23 0.98 19.96
C LYS A 11 -4.09 1.95 20.25
N GLU A 12 -3.00 1.47 20.85
CA GLU A 12 -1.80 2.27 21.10
C GLU A 12 -1.10 2.72 19.81
N ALA A 13 -1.21 1.95 18.73
CA ALA A 13 -0.70 2.30 17.42
C ALA A 13 -1.55 3.35 16.68
N GLY A 14 -2.71 3.74 17.21
CA GLY A 14 -3.58 4.75 16.61
C GLY A 14 -4.67 4.18 15.69
N ALA A 15 -5.05 2.91 15.84
CA ALA A 15 -6.20 2.36 15.13
C ALA A 15 -7.51 3.00 15.59
N MET A 16 -8.33 3.45 14.64
CA MET A 16 -9.60 4.16 14.89
C MET A 16 -10.66 3.26 15.54
N GLU A 17 -10.74 2.00 15.12
CA GLU A 17 -11.66 0.99 15.64
C GLU A 17 -10.92 -0.35 15.77
N VAL A 18 -11.11 -1.02 16.90
CA VAL A 18 -10.44 -2.30 17.19
C VAL A 18 -11.45 -3.26 17.80
N GLY A 19 -11.61 -4.43 17.17
CA GLY A 19 -12.53 -5.46 17.65
C GLY A 19 -12.26 -6.83 17.03
N ALA A 20 -13.04 -7.82 17.50
CA ALA A 20 -13.06 -9.18 16.98
C ALA A 20 -14.41 -9.43 16.28
N GLU A 21 -15.28 -10.22 16.91
CA GLU A 21 -16.57 -10.65 16.37
C GLU A 21 -17.57 -9.48 16.22
N ASP A 22 -17.57 -8.53 17.16
CA ASP A 22 -18.45 -7.34 17.08
C ASP A 22 -18.18 -6.47 15.85
N LEU A 23 -16.90 -6.34 15.49
CA LEU A 23 -16.48 -5.56 14.32
C LEU A 23 -16.83 -6.31 13.03
N VAL A 24 -16.69 -7.64 13.03
CA VAL A 24 -17.14 -8.50 11.92
C VAL A 24 -18.66 -8.37 11.72
N ALA A 25 -19.45 -8.35 12.79
CA ALA A 25 -20.90 -8.15 12.72
C ALA A 25 -21.27 -6.75 12.18
N LYS A 26 -20.60 -5.69 12.66
CA LYS A 26 -20.80 -4.31 12.14
C LYS A 26 -20.47 -4.20 10.65
N VAL A 27 -19.36 -4.79 10.19
CA VAL A 27 -18.97 -4.78 8.78
C VAL A 27 -19.93 -5.60 7.93
N SER A 28 -20.42 -6.73 8.47
CA SER A 28 -21.49 -7.51 7.82
C SER A 28 -22.80 -6.73 7.72
N GLY A 29 -23.05 -5.80 8.65
CA GLY A 29 -24.19 -4.87 8.63
C GLY A 29 -24.06 -3.72 7.62
N GLY A 30 -22.96 -3.65 6.86
CA GLY A 30 -22.74 -2.63 5.83
C GLY A 30 -21.85 -1.46 6.27
N TRP A 31 -21.21 -1.53 7.43
CA TRP A 31 -20.26 -0.52 7.85
C TRP A 31 -18.92 -0.67 7.11
N THR A 32 -18.57 0.32 6.28
CA THR A 32 -17.37 0.30 5.42
C THR A 32 -16.71 1.69 5.33
N ASP A 33 -16.68 2.41 6.44
CA ASP A 33 -16.10 3.77 6.49
C ASP A 33 -14.62 3.73 6.91
N PHE A 34 -13.83 2.90 6.21
CA PHE A 34 -12.40 2.75 6.47
C PHE A 34 -11.63 2.49 5.18
N ASP A 35 -10.40 2.99 5.13
CA ASP A 35 -9.53 2.92 3.95
C ASP A 35 -8.67 1.65 3.92
N VAL A 36 -8.29 1.13 5.08
CA VAL A 36 -7.41 -0.05 5.18
C VAL A 36 -7.84 -0.96 6.32
N ALA A 37 -7.99 -2.25 6.05
CA ALA A 37 -8.21 -3.28 7.06
C ALA A 37 -6.91 -4.04 7.35
N VAL A 38 -6.61 -4.22 8.63
CA VAL A 38 -5.50 -5.03 9.13
C VAL A 38 -6.06 -6.19 9.93
N ALA A 39 -5.57 -7.40 9.68
CA ALA A 39 -6.05 -8.60 10.36
C ALA A 39 -4.90 -9.44 10.93
N ALA A 40 -5.14 -10.05 12.08
CA ALA A 40 -4.30 -11.15 12.57
C ALA A 40 -4.67 -12.45 11.83
N PRO A 41 -3.71 -13.37 11.60
CA PRO A 41 -3.95 -14.65 10.93
C PRO A 41 -5.13 -15.44 11.53
N ASP A 42 -5.30 -15.38 12.84
CA ASP A 42 -6.31 -16.12 13.61
C ASP A 42 -7.76 -15.70 13.27
N MET A 43 -7.96 -14.50 12.71
CA MET A 43 -9.27 -13.96 12.33
C MET A 43 -9.61 -14.18 10.85
N MET A 44 -8.67 -14.70 10.04
CA MET A 44 -8.86 -14.78 8.59
C MET A 44 -10.03 -15.67 8.16
N GLY A 45 -10.36 -16.70 8.95
CA GLY A 45 -11.51 -17.57 8.69
C GLY A 45 -12.86 -16.84 8.78
N GLU A 46 -12.97 -15.82 9.62
CA GLU A 46 -14.17 -14.99 9.76
C GLU A 46 -14.18 -13.85 8.74
N VAL A 47 -13.02 -13.22 8.51
CA VAL A 47 -12.86 -12.18 7.49
C VAL A 47 -13.13 -12.70 6.07
N GLY A 48 -12.82 -13.98 5.80
CA GLY A 48 -13.16 -14.63 4.54
C GLY A 48 -14.67 -14.63 4.23
N LYS A 49 -15.53 -14.71 5.26
CA LYS A 49 -17.00 -14.64 5.09
C LYS A 49 -17.47 -13.25 4.66
N LEU A 50 -16.72 -12.20 5.03
CA LEU A 50 -16.96 -10.81 4.62
C LEU A 50 -16.49 -10.50 3.19
N GLY A 51 -15.92 -11.47 2.48
CA GLY A 51 -15.38 -11.29 1.13
C GLY A 51 -16.41 -10.75 0.11
N LYS A 52 -17.71 -10.99 0.31
CA LYS A 52 -18.77 -10.41 -0.54
C LYS A 52 -18.86 -8.88 -0.43
N VAL A 53 -18.59 -8.33 0.75
CA VAL A 53 -18.67 -6.88 1.02
C VAL A 53 -17.31 -6.22 0.77
N LEU A 54 -16.24 -6.83 1.27
CA LEU A 54 -14.88 -6.26 1.20
C LEU A 54 -14.18 -6.50 -0.15
N GLY A 55 -14.55 -7.57 -0.86
CA GLY A 55 -13.98 -7.96 -2.14
C GLY A 55 -14.10 -6.88 -3.24
N PRO A 56 -15.31 -6.41 -3.61
CA PRO A 56 -15.47 -5.43 -4.68
C PRO A 56 -14.82 -4.07 -4.36
N ARG A 57 -14.59 -3.76 -3.08
CA ARG A 57 -13.94 -2.52 -2.64
C ARG A 57 -12.43 -2.61 -2.49
N GLY A 58 -11.84 -3.81 -2.63
CA GLY A 58 -10.40 -4.00 -2.47
C GLY A 58 -9.88 -3.81 -1.03
N LEU A 59 -10.78 -3.73 -0.05
CA LEU A 59 -10.46 -3.53 1.37
C LEU A 59 -10.12 -4.85 2.09
N MET A 60 -10.06 -5.96 1.35
CA MET A 60 -9.79 -7.27 1.91
C MET A 60 -8.32 -7.37 2.36
N PRO A 61 -8.03 -7.71 3.62
CA PRO A 61 -6.66 -7.88 4.09
C PRO A 61 -6.03 -9.05 3.34
N SER A 62 -4.80 -8.85 2.86
CA SER A 62 -4.08 -9.87 2.09
C SER A 62 -2.67 -10.07 2.64
N PRO A 63 -2.19 -11.32 2.73
CA PRO A 63 -0.81 -11.59 3.12
C PRO A 63 0.20 -10.95 2.18
N LYS A 64 -0.16 -10.80 0.90
CA LYS A 64 0.69 -10.17 -0.13
C LYS A 64 0.89 -8.68 0.10
N ALA A 65 -0.13 -7.98 0.61
CA ALA A 65 -0.03 -6.58 1.02
C ALA A 65 0.65 -6.42 2.40
N GLY A 66 0.97 -7.52 3.10
CA GLY A 66 1.50 -7.47 4.46
C GLY A 66 0.50 -6.89 5.47
N THR A 67 -0.80 -6.81 5.13
CA THR A 67 -1.87 -6.39 6.06
C THR A 67 -2.39 -7.53 6.92
N VAL A 68 -1.84 -8.74 6.74
CA VAL A 68 -2.06 -9.90 7.60
C VAL A 68 -0.78 -10.20 8.35
N THR A 69 -0.69 -9.77 9.61
CA THR A 69 0.50 -9.99 10.44
C THR A 69 0.10 -10.31 11.88
N PRO A 70 0.92 -11.09 12.62
CA PRO A 70 0.75 -11.25 14.06
C PRO A 70 1.10 -9.96 14.84
N LYS A 71 1.92 -9.08 14.24
CA LYS A 71 2.35 -7.79 14.82
C LYS A 71 1.46 -6.64 14.33
N VAL A 72 0.22 -6.63 14.81
CA VAL A 72 -0.82 -5.69 14.36
C VAL A 72 -0.43 -4.23 14.64
N GLY A 73 0.19 -3.93 15.79
CA GLY A 73 0.60 -2.56 16.15
C GLY A 73 1.62 -1.96 15.18
N ASP A 74 2.64 -2.73 14.77
CA ASP A 74 3.65 -2.28 13.81
C ASP A 74 3.03 -2.06 12.42
N ALA A 75 2.16 -2.98 11.98
CA ALA A 75 1.46 -2.85 10.72
C ALA A 75 0.58 -1.59 10.67
N VAL A 76 -0.14 -1.27 11.76
CA VAL A 76 -0.94 -0.03 11.86
C VAL A 76 -0.05 1.20 11.77
N ARG A 77 1.09 1.23 12.47
CA ARG A 77 2.04 2.36 12.40
C ARG A 77 2.63 2.53 11.00
N GLU A 78 2.97 1.44 10.31
CA GLU A 78 3.47 1.49 8.95
C GLU A 78 2.42 2.06 7.97
N ILE A 79 1.18 1.62 8.10
CA ILE A 79 0.07 2.09 7.25
C ILE A 79 -0.20 3.57 7.53
N GLN A 80 -0.18 3.99 8.79
CA GLN A 80 -0.39 5.38 9.17
C GLN A 80 0.74 6.30 8.70
N LYS A 81 1.97 5.78 8.57
CA LYS A 81 3.09 6.48 7.91
C LYS A 81 2.93 6.62 6.39
N GLY A 82 1.83 6.12 5.82
CA GLY A 82 1.53 6.26 4.39
C GLY A 82 2.19 5.20 3.53
N LYS A 83 2.25 3.95 4.01
CA LYS A 83 2.70 2.82 3.18
C LYS A 83 1.78 2.69 1.96
N ILE A 84 2.34 2.85 0.76
CA ILE A 84 1.63 2.69 -0.50
C ILE A 84 1.99 1.34 -1.09
N ASP A 85 1.02 0.45 -1.20
CA ASP A 85 1.19 -0.81 -1.92
C ASP A 85 1.01 -0.58 -3.42
N PHE A 86 2.02 -0.97 -4.20
CA PHE A 86 1.94 -0.94 -5.66
C PHE A 86 1.63 -2.34 -6.20
N ARG A 87 0.62 -2.40 -7.08
CA ARG A 87 0.23 -3.64 -7.78
C ARG A 87 0.54 -3.52 -9.26
N VAL A 88 1.07 -4.60 -9.82
CA VAL A 88 1.28 -4.74 -11.26
C VAL A 88 -0.02 -5.20 -11.91
N ASP A 89 -0.41 -4.56 -13.01
CA ASP A 89 -1.53 -4.98 -13.84
C ASP A 89 -1.16 -6.20 -14.73
N LYS A 90 -2.11 -6.67 -15.55
CA LYS A 90 -1.84 -7.78 -16.49
C LYS A 90 -0.92 -7.37 -17.64
N ASN A 91 -0.80 -6.08 -17.90
CA ASN A 91 0.01 -5.50 -18.98
C ASN A 91 1.42 -5.09 -18.51
N ALA A 92 1.80 -5.48 -17.29
CA ALA A 92 3.07 -5.12 -16.64
C ALA A 92 3.26 -3.62 -16.37
N ASN A 93 2.19 -2.85 -16.27
CA ASN A 93 2.20 -1.46 -15.80
C ASN A 93 1.99 -1.40 -14.28
N MET A 94 2.57 -0.35 -13.68
CA MET A 94 2.37 -0.01 -12.27
C MET A 94 1.85 1.42 -12.18
N HIS A 95 0.78 1.61 -11.42
CA HIS A 95 0.21 2.92 -11.13
C HIS A 95 0.40 3.20 -9.64
N VAL A 96 1.11 4.29 -9.33
CA VAL A 96 1.39 4.68 -7.94
C VAL A 96 1.08 6.17 -7.77
N PRO A 97 0.20 6.54 -6.83
CA PRO A 97 -0.03 7.94 -6.52
C PRO A 97 1.16 8.51 -5.73
N VAL A 98 1.89 9.45 -6.32
CA VAL A 98 3.08 10.07 -5.69
C VAL A 98 2.74 11.29 -4.80
N GLY A 99 1.51 11.79 -4.88
CA GLY A 99 1.06 12.92 -4.05
C GLY A 99 -0.24 13.56 -4.57
N LYS A 100 -0.61 14.68 -3.94
CA LYS A 100 -1.71 15.55 -4.37
C LYS A 100 -1.14 16.84 -4.97
N ALA A 101 -1.93 17.52 -5.79
CA ALA A 101 -1.56 18.83 -6.36
C ALA A 101 -1.30 19.91 -5.30
N SER A 102 -1.82 19.73 -4.08
CA SER A 102 -1.58 20.62 -2.94
C SER A 102 -0.20 20.48 -2.31
N PHE A 103 0.61 19.50 -2.71
CA PHE A 103 1.96 19.30 -2.19
C PHE A 103 2.95 20.23 -2.89
N SER A 104 4.03 20.57 -2.19
CA SER A 104 5.11 21.34 -2.79
C SER A 104 5.86 20.52 -3.84
N ALA A 105 6.48 21.19 -4.82
CA ALA A 105 7.24 20.53 -5.88
C ALA A 105 8.34 19.61 -5.32
N LYS A 106 9.03 20.03 -4.24
CA LYS A 106 10.07 19.23 -3.59
C LYS A 106 9.52 17.94 -2.97
N GLN A 107 8.37 17.99 -2.30
CA GLN A 107 7.74 16.80 -1.73
C GLN A 107 7.33 15.79 -2.81
N ILE A 108 6.83 16.28 -3.95
CA ILE A 108 6.46 15.41 -5.08
C ILE A 108 7.71 14.76 -5.69
N GLU A 109 8.79 15.52 -5.82
CA GLU A 109 10.07 15.02 -6.33
C GLU A 109 10.67 13.94 -5.40
N GLU A 110 10.72 14.20 -4.10
CA GLU A 110 11.21 13.25 -3.08
C GLU A 110 10.37 11.96 -3.07
N ASN A 111 9.04 12.09 -3.09
CA ASN A 111 8.14 10.93 -3.13
C ASN A 111 8.34 10.12 -4.42
N ALA A 112 8.45 10.79 -5.57
CA ALA A 112 8.68 10.12 -6.85
C ALA A 112 10.03 9.39 -6.85
N ALA A 113 11.09 10.01 -6.32
CA ALA A 113 12.39 9.37 -6.19
C ALA A 113 12.32 8.12 -5.30
N ILE A 114 11.67 8.17 -4.14
CA ILE A 114 11.51 7.02 -3.25
C ILE A 114 10.77 5.87 -3.94
N VAL A 115 9.68 6.16 -4.65
CA VAL A 115 8.90 5.15 -5.38
C VAL A 115 9.72 4.50 -6.48
N ILE A 116 10.42 5.29 -7.30
CA ILE A 116 11.26 4.77 -8.39
C ILE A 116 12.39 3.90 -7.81
N GLY A 117 13.00 4.32 -6.70
CA GLY A 117 14.05 3.55 -6.03
C GLY A 117 13.56 2.23 -5.48
N ALA A 118 12.38 2.22 -4.85
CA ALA A 118 11.74 1.01 -4.37
C ALA A 118 11.44 0.04 -5.51
N VAL A 119 10.96 0.55 -6.65
CA VAL A 119 10.71 -0.26 -7.85
C VAL A 119 12.00 -0.87 -8.40
N VAL A 120 13.08 -0.10 -8.53
CA VAL A 120 14.38 -0.59 -9.01
C VAL A 120 14.94 -1.66 -8.08
N LYS A 121 14.83 -1.47 -6.76
CA LYS A 121 15.22 -2.47 -5.75
C LYS A 121 14.37 -3.73 -5.80
N ALA A 122 13.09 -3.61 -6.16
CA ALA A 122 12.17 -4.73 -6.34
C ALA A 122 12.41 -5.51 -7.65
N ARG A 123 13.44 -5.17 -8.43
CA ARG A 123 13.81 -5.89 -9.66
C ARG A 123 14.07 -7.37 -9.38
N PRO A 124 13.32 -8.30 -10.00
CA PRO A 124 13.59 -9.72 -9.90
C PRO A 124 14.93 -10.06 -10.56
N SER A 125 15.69 -10.98 -9.96
CA SER A 125 16.98 -11.47 -10.50
C SER A 125 16.86 -12.14 -11.89
N ALA A 126 15.66 -12.60 -12.25
CA ALA A 126 15.36 -13.19 -13.56
C ALA A 126 15.20 -12.15 -14.69
N CYS A 127 15.04 -10.85 -14.38
CA CYS A 127 14.83 -9.83 -15.41
C CYS A 127 16.13 -9.48 -16.15
N LYS A 128 16.23 -9.90 -17.42
CA LYS A 128 17.29 -9.50 -18.36
C LYS A 128 16.91 -8.22 -19.11
N GLY A 129 17.86 -7.30 -19.29
CA GLY A 129 17.67 -6.04 -20.01
C GLY A 129 17.19 -4.86 -19.16
N THR A 130 16.65 -3.83 -19.81
CA THR A 130 16.15 -2.60 -19.18
C THR A 130 14.86 -2.87 -18.39
N TYR A 131 14.92 -2.71 -17.07
CA TYR A 131 13.80 -2.97 -16.17
C TYR A 131 12.70 -1.88 -16.26
N LEU A 132 13.10 -0.61 -16.36
CA LEU A 132 12.21 0.53 -16.57
C LEU A 132 12.21 0.92 -18.06
N LYS A 133 11.09 0.65 -18.76
CA LYS A 133 10.93 1.01 -20.18
C LYS A 133 10.47 2.45 -20.41
N GLY A 134 9.78 3.01 -19.43
CA GLY A 134 9.27 4.38 -19.49
C GLY A 134 8.59 4.73 -18.18
N CYS A 135 8.66 6.00 -17.80
CA CYS A 135 7.96 6.56 -16.67
C CYS A 135 7.14 7.75 -17.18
N THR A 136 5.88 7.84 -16.77
CA THR A 136 5.00 8.97 -17.14
C THR A 136 4.33 9.46 -15.87
N ILE A 137 4.40 10.77 -15.63
CA ILE A 137 3.66 11.42 -14.55
C ILE A 137 2.47 12.15 -15.16
N SER A 138 1.28 11.91 -14.63
CA SER A 138 0.05 12.59 -15.01
C SER A 138 -0.72 13.00 -13.77
N SER A 139 -1.44 14.11 -13.84
CA SER A 139 -2.50 14.41 -12.88
C SER A 139 -3.77 13.65 -13.23
N THR A 140 -4.75 13.61 -12.32
CA THR A 140 -6.00 12.84 -12.51
C THR A 140 -6.77 13.24 -13.77
N MET A 141 -6.73 14.52 -14.14
CA MET A 141 -7.49 15.08 -15.27
C MET A 141 -6.59 15.78 -16.31
N GLY A 142 -5.26 15.61 -16.22
CA GLY A 142 -4.31 16.33 -17.06
C GLY A 142 -3.56 15.43 -18.04
N PRO A 143 -2.85 16.04 -19.01
CA PRO A 143 -1.98 15.31 -19.92
C PRO A 143 -0.83 14.64 -19.17
N GLY A 144 -0.38 13.49 -19.68
CA GLY A 144 0.77 12.77 -19.13
C GLY A 144 2.10 13.32 -19.68
N PHE A 145 3.02 13.62 -18.79
CA PHE A 145 4.39 14.01 -19.11
C PHE A 145 5.30 12.80 -19.00
N ARG A 146 5.94 12.44 -20.12
CA ARG A 146 6.90 11.34 -20.16
C ARG A 146 8.22 11.81 -19.57
N LEU A 147 8.69 11.09 -18.56
CA LEU A 147 9.99 11.31 -17.94
C LEU A 147 11.05 10.45 -18.63
N ASP A 148 12.28 10.95 -18.63
CA ASP A 148 13.43 10.19 -19.09
C ASP A 148 13.83 9.14 -18.04
N ALA A 149 13.52 7.88 -18.35
CA ALA A 149 13.87 6.75 -17.50
C ALA A 149 15.40 6.54 -17.38
N GLY A 150 16.19 6.94 -18.38
CA GLY A 150 17.64 6.79 -18.37
C GLY A 150 18.29 7.73 -17.35
N ALA A 151 17.90 9.00 -17.36
CA ALA A 151 18.35 10.00 -16.39
C ALA A 151 17.94 9.64 -14.95
N LEU A 152 16.72 9.12 -14.74
CA LEU A 152 16.23 8.72 -13.43
C LEU A 152 17.04 7.56 -12.84
N VAL A 153 17.33 6.52 -13.63
CA VAL A 153 18.16 5.39 -13.15
C VAL A 153 19.60 5.85 -12.84
N GLY A 154 20.15 6.78 -13.64
CA GLY A 154 21.49 7.34 -13.42
C GLY A 154 21.62 8.21 -12.16
N GLN A 155 20.58 8.96 -11.79
CA GLN A 155 20.56 9.75 -10.56
C GLN A 155 20.48 8.88 -9.30
N MET A 156 19.78 7.75 -9.36
CA MET A 156 19.66 6.84 -8.20
C MET A 156 20.91 5.99 -7.97
N GLY A 157 21.71 5.73 -9.00
CA GLY A 157 23.03 5.08 -8.85
C GLY A 157 24.07 5.96 -8.13
N LYS A 158 23.89 7.29 -8.14
CA LYS A 158 24.74 8.24 -7.40
C LYS A 158 24.27 8.50 -5.96
N ALA A 159 23.02 8.17 -5.63
CA ALA A 159 22.45 8.34 -4.29
C ALA A 159 22.67 7.10 -3.39
N SER A 160 23.27 6.03 -3.93
CA SER A 160 23.63 4.81 -3.19
C SER A 160 25.11 4.74 -2.82
N GLU A 161 25.87 5.82 -3.02
CA GLU A 161 27.26 5.98 -2.60
C GLU A 161 27.36 7.03 -1.48
#